data_AF-A0A0B7F9A1-F1
#
_entry.id   AF-A0A0B7F9A1-F1
#
_cell.length_a   1.000
_cell.length_b   1.000
_cell.length_c   1.000
_cell.angle_alpha   90.00
_cell.angle_beta   90.00
_cell.angle_gamma   90.00
#
_symmetry.space_group_name_H-M   'P 1'
#
loop_
_entity.id
_entity.type
_entity.pdbx_description
1 polymer ?
#
loop_
_entity_poly.entity_id
_entity_poly.type
_entity_poly.pdbx_seq_one_letter_code
_entity_poly.pdbx_strand_id
1 'polypeptide(L)'
;MPVPLSPGLYKISTETPNGKLYVGVRPGSSPNVAGGFPVIVGPDSSSSLIELCPLEGLKYELRLFHHGGQSLGYKINQFEQGKEVVAMPNREAAEWVITDGRNPEKHRIRTIQSNLFWTTKGSASDGAPVALSPSESEGGETTDWEIEFQRSE
;
A
#
# COMPACT_ATOMS: atom_id res chain seq x y z
N MET A 1 4.47 -14.60 -8.43
CA MET A 1 5.90 -14.24 -8.63
C MET A 1 6.02 -12.72 -8.58
N PRO A 2 7.21 -12.11 -8.40
CA PRO A 2 7.34 -10.66 -8.54
C PRO A 2 6.98 -10.19 -9.96
N VAL A 3 6.25 -9.09 -10.06
CA VAL A 3 5.73 -8.54 -11.32
C VAL A 3 6.43 -7.22 -11.63
N PRO A 4 7.02 -7.05 -12.83
CA PRO A 4 7.57 -5.78 -13.25
C PRO A 4 6.43 -4.80 -13.59
N LEU A 5 6.38 -3.68 -12.88
CA LEU A 5 5.60 -2.50 -13.24
C LEU A 5 6.52 -1.39 -13.75
N SER A 6 6.00 -0.59 -14.68
CA SER A 6 6.68 0.59 -15.19
C SER A 6 6.73 1.70 -14.13
N PRO A 7 7.74 2.60 -14.15
CA PRO A 7 7.68 3.81 -13.35
C PRO A 7 6.51 4.71 -13.80
N GLY A 8 5.88 5.40 -12.85
CA GLY A 8 4.81 6.35 -13.15
C GLY A 8 3.85 6.56 -11.98
N LEU A 9 2.72 7.22 -12.27
CA LEU A 9 1.66 7.48 -11.30
C LEU A 9 0.54 6.45 -11.44
N TYR A 10 0.11 5.92 -10.30
CA TYR A 10 -0.87 4.85 -10.20
C TYR A 10 -1.98 5.19 -9.22
N LYS A 11 -3.17 4.63 -9.46
CA LYS A 11 -4.19 4.42 -8.43
C LYS A 11 -4.12 2.97 -7.98
N ILE A 12 -4.20 2.73 -6.68
CA ILE A 12 -4.25 1.39 -6.11
C ILE A 12 -5.61 1.20 -5.46
N SER A 13 -6.29 0.09 -5.74
CA SER A 13 -7.63 -0.16 -5.23
C SER A 13 -7.87 -1.64 -4.89
N THR A 14 -8.90 -1.92 -4.11
CA THR A 14 -9.41 -3.26 -3.84
C THR A 14 -10.92 -3.30 -4.07
N GLU A 15 -11.42 -4.45 -4.50
CA GLU A 15 -12.86 -4.70 -4.60
C GLU A 15 -13.43 -5.13 -3.24
N THR A 16 -14.64 -4.67 -2.97
CA THR A 16 -15.44 -5.03 -1.79
C THR A 16 -16.86 -5.37 -2.25
N PRO A 17 -17.69 -6.01 -1.41
CA PRO A 17 -19.10 -6.23 -1.72
C PRO A 17 -19.88 -4.95 -2.04
N ASN A 18 -19.41 -3.80 -1.58
CA ASN A 18 -20.05 -2.49 -1.74
C ASN A 18 -19.42 -1.63 -2.84
N GLY A 19 -18.49 -2.19 -3.64
CA GLY A 19 -17.79 -1.48 -4.70
C GLY A 19 -16.28 -1.42 -4.49
N LYS A 20 -15.60 -0.58 -5.29
CA LYS A 20 -14.14 -0.39 -5.23
C LYS A 20 -13.76 0.65 -4.18
N LEU A 21 -12.74 0.34 -3.39
CA LEU A 21 -12.10 1.28 -2.48
C LEU A 21 -10.65 1.51 -2.89
N TYR A 22 -10.23 2.77 -2.87
CA TYR A 22 -8.94 3.25 -3.33
C TYR A 22 -8.04 3.58 -2.15
N VAL A 23 -6.76 3.28 -2.30
CA VAL A 23 -5.72 3.67 -1.36
C VAL A 23 -5.57 5.19 -1.38
N GLY A 24 -5.53 5.78 -0.20
CA GLY A 24 -5.29 7.19 -0.01
C GLY A 24 -4.86 7.51 1.42
N VAL A 25 -4.76 8.80 1.71
CA VAL A 25 -4.51 9.30 3.06
C VAL A 25 -5.76 9.96 3.61
N ARG A 26 -6.07 9.71 4.88
CA ARG A 26 -7.25 10.29 5.52
C ARG A 26 -7.18 11.83 5.50
N PRO A 27 -8.17 12.54 4.91
CA PRO A 27 -8.20 14.00 4.91
C PRO A 27 -8.22 14.56 6.34
N GLY A 28 -7.44 15.62 6.58
CA GLY A 28 -7.38 16.28 7.90
C GLY A 28 -6.80 15.42 9.02
N SER A 29 -6.17 14.29 8.69
CA SER A 29 -5.48 13.49 9.70
C SER A 29 -4.23 14.21 10.19
N SER A 30 -4.08 14.30 11.50
CA SER A 30 -2.79 14.60 12.12
C SER A 30 -1.88 13.38 11.93
N PRO A 31 -0.55 13.56 11.90
CA PRO A 31 0.37 12.45 12.04
C PRO A 31 -0.04 11.60 13.26
N ASN A 32 -0.15 10.29 13.06
CA ASN A 32 -0.50 9.38 14.15
C ASN A 32 0.66 9.27 15.16
N VAL A 33 0.50 8.42 16.19
CA VAL A 33 1.57 8.14 17.18
C VAL A 33 2.84 7.56 16.51
N ALA A 34 2.74 7.08 15.27
CA ALA A 34 3.86 6.63 14.47
C ALA A 34 4.60 7.75 13.72
N GLY A 35 4.09 8.99 13.73
CA GLY A 35 4.73 10.17 13.11
C GLY A 35 4.47 10.31 11.62
N GLY A 36 3.64 9.44 11.04
CA GLY A 36 3.20 9.48 9.63
C GLY A 36 1.70 9.61 9.50
N PHE A 37 1.22 9.86 8.29
CA PHE A 37 -0.21 9.90 7.99
C PHE A 37 -0.71 8.48 7.69
N PRO A 38 -1.75 7.99 8.37
CA PRO A 38 -2.29 6.66 8.10
C PRO A 38 -2.74 6.51 6.65
N VAL A 39 -2.28 5.44 6.00
CA VAL A 39 -2.80 5.02 4.69
C VAL A 39 -4.07 4.21 4.93
N ILE A 40 -5.14 4.63 4.26
CA ILE A 40 -6.47 4.04 4.37
C ILE A 40 -6.99 3.66 2.99
N VAL A 41 -8.08 2.91 2.96
CA VAL A 41 -8.92 2.74 1.77
C VAL A 41 -10.20 3.57 1.88
N GLY A 42 -10.68 4.12 0.77
CA GLY A 42 -11.91 4.93 0.73
C GLY A 42 -12.49 5.07 -0.67
N PRO A 43 -13.51 5.91 -0.89
CA PRO A 43 -14.07 6.14 -2.23
C PRO A 43 -13.03 6.75 -3.20
N ASP A 44 -13.31 6.71 -4.50
CA ASP A 44 -12.40 7.28 -5.51
C ASP A 44 -12.08 8.77 -5.28
N SER A 45 -13.03 9.53 -4.73
CA SER A 45 -12.86 10.93 -4.38
C SER A 45 -11.83 11.20 -3.28
N SER A 46 -11.45 10.19 -2.49
CA SER A 46 -10.38 10.25 -1.49
C SER A 46 -9.10 9.53 -1.93
N SER A 47 -9.05 9.04 -3.18
CA SER A 47 -7.87 8.36 -3.71
C SER A 47 -6.65 9.27 -3.76
N SER A 48 -5.48 8.70 -3.52
CA SER A 48 -4.20 9.38 -3.75
C SER A 48 -3.52 8.81 -4.99
N LEU A 49 -2.86 9.68 -5.76
CA LEU A 49 -1.92 9.22 -6.79
C LEU A 49 -0.62 8.77 -6.11
N ILE A 50 -0.25 7.53 -6.40
CA ILE A 50 0.95 6.88 -5.87
C ILE A 50 1.97 6.80 -6.99
N GLU A 51 3.08 7.49 -6.81
CA GLU A 51 4.27 7.38 -7.65
C GLU A 51 4.99 6.07 -7.31
N LEU A 52 5.28 5.30 -8.35
CA LEU A 52 5.96 4.01 -8.26
C LEU A 52 7.40 4.21 -8.75
N CYS A 53 8.34 4.36 -7.81
CA CYS A 53 9.74 4.63 -8.10
C CYS A 53 10.53 3.30 -8.09
N PRO A 54 11.04 2.82 -9.24
CA PRO A 54 11.81 1.59 -9.29
C PRO A 54 13.14 1.72 -8.53
N LEU A 55 13.48 0.69 -7.78
CA LEU A 55 14.77 0.52 -7.09
C LEU A 55 15.57 -0.61 -7.77
N GLU A 56 16.73 -0.98 -7.22
CA GLU A 56 17.49 -2.12 -7.74
C GLU A 56 16.70 -3.43 -7.65
N GLY A 57 16.54 -4.11 -8.79
CA GLY A 57 15.75 -5.34 -8.91
C GLY A 57 14.26 -5.08 -9.12
N LEU A 58 13.41 -6.07 -8.84
CA LEU A 58 11.94 -5.95 -8.89
C LEU A 58 11.39 -5.38 -7.58
N LYS A 59 11.94 -4.22 -7.18
CA LYS A 59 11.65 -3.52 -5.94
C LYS A 59 11.23 -2.10 -6.23
N TYR A 60 10.39 -1.55 -5.36
CA TYR A 60 9.79 -0.24 -5.54
C TYR A 60 9.78 0.55 -4.25
N GLU A 61 10.05 1.84 -4.36
CA GLU A 61 9.58 2.83 -3.40
C GLU A 61 8.22 3.35 -3.88
N LEU A 62 7.24 3.44 -2.98
CA LEU A 62 5.94 3.99 -3.28
C LEU A 62 5.82 5.35 -2.60
N ARG A 63 5.51 6.42 -3.35
CA ARG A 63 5.42 7.79 -2.83
C ARG A 63 4.06 8.41 -3.13
N LEU A 64 3.59 9.26 -2.24
CA LEU A 64 2.38 10.04 -2.47
C LEU A 64 2.71 11.30 -3.27
N PHE A 65 2.22 11.35 -4.51
CA PHE A 65 2.51 12.45 -5.43
C PHE A 65 2.04 13.81 -4.89
N HIS A 66 0.84 13.89 -4.33
CA HIS A 66 0.23 15.14 -3.84
C HIS A 66 0.58 15.50 -2.38
N HIS A 67 1.27 14.62 -1.64
CA HIS A 67 1.58 14.83 -0.22
C HIS A 67 3.06 15.17 0.01
N GLY A 68 3.63 16.01 -0.85
CA GLY A 68 5.03 16.42 -0.76
C GLY A 68 6.02 15.29 -1.03
N GLY A 69 5.61 14.26 -1.79
CA GLY A 69 6.45 13.11 -2.13
C GLY A 69 6.71 12.16 -0.97
N GLN A 70 5.88 12.19 0.08
CA GLN A 70 6.04 11.29 1.24
C GLN A 70 6.01 9.82 0.82
N SER A 71 6.99 9.06 1.30
CA SER A 71 7.11 7.63 1.03
C SER A 71 6.16 6.83 1.91
N LEU A 72 5.60 5.77 1.34
CA LEU A 72 4.81 4.78 2.06
C LEU A 72 5.74 3.81 2.77
N GLY A 73 5.51 3.62 4.06
CA GLY A 73 6.29 2.75 4.91
C GLY A 73 5.49 2.24 6.08
N TYR A 74 6.21 1.74 7.08
CA TYR A 74 5.65 1.28 8.34
C TYR A 74 6.69 1.51 9.43
N LYS A 75 6.27 1.72 10.67
CA LYS A 75 7.22 2.02 11.75
C LYS A 75 8.01 0.79 12.17
N ILE A 76 9.34 0.89 12.26
CA ILE A 76 10.21 -0.22 12.68
C ILE A 76 10.43 -0.19 14.20
N ASN A 77 9.39 -0.47 14.98
CA ASN A 77 9.49 -0.68 16.44
C ASN A 77 8.85 -2.03 16.80
N GLN A 78 9.68 -3.05 16.99
CA GLN A 78 9.40 -4.47 17.36
C GLN A 78 8.09 -5.13 16.84
N PHE A 79 8.25 -6.23 16.09
CA PHE A 79 7.25 -7.00 15.33
C PHE A 79 6.52 -6.20 14.24
N GLU A 80 6.63 -6.63 12.98
CA GLU A 80 6.04 -5.93 11.84
C GLU A 80 4.58 -6.32 11.57
N GLN A 81 4.18 -7.52 11.99
CA GLN A 81 2.83 -8.03 11.78
C GLN A 81 1.79 -7.14 12.46
N GLY A 82 0.75 -6.80 11.70
CA GLY A 82 -0.38 -6.00 12.14
C GLY A 82 -0.13 -4.49 12.14
N LYS A 83 1.07 -4.02 11.75
CA LYS A 83 1.37 -2.59 11.64
C LYS A 83 0.65 -1.94 10.48
N GLU A 84 0.25 -0.70 10.68
CA GLU A 84 -0.36 0.12 9.65
C GLU A 84 0.70 0.64 8.69
N VAL A 85 0.33 0.71 7.42
CA VAL A 85 1.07 1.44 6.39
C VAL A 85 0.80 2.93 6.62
N VAL A 86 1.88 3.71 6.64
CA VAL A 86 1.84 5.15 6.90
C VAL A 86 2.66 5.88 5.85
N ALA A 87 2.23 7.10 5.51
CA ALA A 87 3.01 8.03 4.73
C ALA A 87 3.94 8.83 5.65
N MET A 88 5.24 8.78 5.38
CA MET A 88 6.27 9.39 6.23
C MET A 88 7.21 10.27 5.38
N PRO A 89 7.83 11.31 5.96
CA PRO A 89 8.89 12.06 5.29
C PRO A 89 10.09 11.13 4.96
N ASN A 90 10.62 11.23 3.73
CA ASN A 90 11.62 10.42 2.99
C ASN A 90 12.75 9.62 3.69
N ARG A 91 12.94 9.67 5.01
CA ARG A 91 14.08 9.02 5.69
C ARG A 91 13.82 7.60 6.19
N GLU A 92 12.60 7.09 6.10
CA GLU A 92 12.20 5.74 6.55
C GLU A 92 11.29 5.03 5.53
N ALA A 93 11.49 5.29 4.23
CA ALA A 93 10.74 4.65 3.15
C ALA A 93 10.94 3.12 3.18
N ALA A 94 9.85 2.36 3.12
CA ALA A 94 9.94 0.91 2.98
C ALA A 94 10.15 0.54 1.50
N GLU A 95 10.97 -0.48 1.27
CA GLU A 95 11.06 -1.12 -0.03
C GLU A 95 9.93 -2.16 -0.18
N TRP A 96 9.22 -2.09 -1.30
CA TRP A 96 8.07 -2.94 -1.59
C TRP A 96 8.35 -3.87 -2.76
N VAL A 97 7.76 -5.06 -2.72
CA VAL A 97 7.72 -6.00 -3.85
C VAL A 97 6.27 -6.20 -4.25
N ILE A 98 6.01 -6.12 -5.54
CA ILE A 98 4.69 -6.34 -6.13
C ILE A 98 4.70 -7.73 -6.75
N THR A 99 3.73 -8.56 -6.41
CA THR A 99 3.58 -9.93 -6.92
C THR A 99 2.21 -10.15 -7.51
N ASP A 100 2.03 -11.26 -8.23
CA ASP A 100 0.69 -11.73 -8.63
C ASP A 100 -0.22 -11.92 -7.42
N GLY A 101 -1.49 -11.55 -7.57
CA GLY A 101 -2.58 -11.87 -6.64
C GLY A 101 -3.20 -13.24 -6.92
N ARG A 102 -4.34 -13.54 -6.28
CA ARG A 102 -5.10 -14.78 -6.56
C ARG A 102 -5.72 -14.76 -7.95
N ASN A 103 -6.14 -13.58 -8.39
CA ASN A 103 -6.60 -13.34 -9.75
C ASN A 103 -5.42 -12.84 -10.59
N PRO A 104 -5.23 -13.36 -11.81
CA PRO A 104 -4.11 -12.97 -12.68
C PRO A 104 -4.00 -11.47 -13.00
N GLU A 105 -5.13 -10.75 -12.91
CA GLU A 105 -5.21 -9.31 -13.18
C GLU A 105 -5.05 -8.44 -11.92
N LYS A 106 -4.83 -9.07 -10.76
CA LYS A 106 -4.64 -8.39 -9.48
C LYS A 106 -3.26 -8.68 -8.92
N HIS A 107 -2.84 -7.83 -8.00
CA HIS A 107 -1.50 -7.82 -7.44
C HIS A 107 -1.53 -7.91 -5.92
N ARG A 108 -0.40 -8.25 -5.33
CA ARG A 108 -0.15 -8.20 -3.89
C ARG A 108 1.09 -7.37 -3.64
N ILE A 109 1.07 -6.57 -2.60
CA ILE A 109 2.19 -5.68 -2.22
C ILE A 109 2.74 -6.22 -0.91
N ARG A 110 4.05 -6.47 -0.82
CA ARG A 110 4.67 -7.04 0.37
C ARG A 110 5.99 -6.40 0.75
N THR A 111 6.35 -6.52 2.02
CA THR A 111 7.68 -6.20 2.54
C THR A 111 8.71 -7.20 2.00
N ILE A 112 9.97 -6.77 1.95
CA ILE A 112 11.08 -7.60 1.48
C ILE A 112 11.55 -8.57 2.55
N GLN A 113 11.81 -8.06 3.76
CA GLN A 113 12.51 -8.81 4.80
C GLN A 113 11.62 -9.84 5.48
N SER A 114 10.37 -9.48 5.76
CA SER A 114 9.44 -10.29 6.55
C SER A 114 8.35 -10.97 5.72
N ASN A 115 8.31 -10.73 4.40
CA ASN A 115 7.26 -11.23 3.50
C ASN A 115 5.82 -10.96 3.99
N LEU A 116 5.61 -9.85 4.68
CA LEU A 116 4.29 -9.42 5.12
C LEU A 116 3.60 -8.66 4.00
N PHE A 117 2.32 -8.95 3.79
CA PHE A 117 1.51 -8.40 2.73
C PHE A 117 0.63 -7.25 3.21
N TRP A 118 0.38 -6.30 2.31
CA TRP A 118 -0.66 -5.31 2.50
C TRP A 118 -2.02 -5.99 2.59
N THR A 119 -2.76 -5.64 3.64
CA THR A 119 -4.11 -6.11 3.91
C THR A 119 -4.97 -4.97 4.42
N THR A 120 -6.26 -5.09 4.20
CA THR A 120 -7.29 -4.35 4.94
C THR A 120 -7.89 -5.35 5.92
N LYS A 121 -7.49 -5.32 7.20
CA LYS A 121 -7.93 -6.32 8.19
C LYS A 121 -9.46 -6.47 8.18
N GLY A 122 -9.97 -7.69 8.01
CA GLY A 122 -11.40 -7.98 7.87
C GLY A 122 -12.04 -7.51 6.56
N SER A 123 -13.35 -7.26 6.56
CA SER A 123 -14.04 -6.73 5.38
C SER A 123 -13.67 -5.26 5.17
N ALA A 124 -12.96 -4.98 4.08
CA ALA A 124 -12.60 -3.62 3.68
C ALA A 124 -13.83 -2.70 3.68
N SER A 125 -13.75 -1.61 4.44
CA SER A 125 -14.77 -0.58 4.55
C SER A 125 -14.13 0.80 4.39
N ASP A 126 -14.94 1.80 4.04
CA ASP A 126 -14.45 3.17 3.90
C ASP A 126 -13.78 3.65 5.19
N GLY A 127 -12.54 4.14 5.06
CA GLY A 127 -11.70 4.61 6.16
C GLY A 127 -10.87 3.53 6.83
N ALA A 128 -10.96 2.26 6.41
CA ALA A 128 -10.19 1.16 6.98
C ALA A 128 -8.68 1.34 6.69
N PRO A 129 -7.81 1.07 7.67
CA PRO A 129 -6.36 1.21 7.48
C PRO A 129 -5.81 0.08 6.59
N VAL A 130 -4.79 0.42 5.81
CA VAL A 130 -3.92 -0.57 5.18
C VAL A 130 -2.90 -1.01 6.22
N ALA A 131 -2.75 -2.31 6.42
CA ALA A 131 -1.86 -2.90 7.41
C ALA A 131 -1.03 -4.05 6.82
N LEU A 132 -0.08 -4.55 7.59
CA LEU A 132 0.76 -5.69 7.24
C LEU A 132 0.26 -6.97 7.89
N SER A 133 0.23 -8.06 7.15
CA SER A 133 -0.18 -9.38 7.64
C SER A 133 0.60 -10.51 6.95
N PRO A 134 0.80 -11.68 7.61
CA PRO A 134 1.40 -12.84 6.96
C PRO A 134 0.57 -13.32 5.77
N SER A 135 1.15 -14.24 5.02
CA SER A 135 0.44 -14.92 3.95
C SER A 135 -0.74 -15.75 4.47
N GLU A 136 -1.72 -16.03 3.61
CA GLU A 136 -2.86 -16.91 3.94
C GLU A 136 -2.39 -18.33 4.35
N SER A 137 -1.31 -18.84 3.74
CA SER A 137 -0.69 -20.13 4.12
C SER A 137 -0.13 -20.16 5.55
N GLU A 138 0.15 -18.99 6.11
CA GLU A 138 0.63 -18.81 7.49
C GLU A 138 -0.50 -18.38 8.44
N GLY A 139 -1.76 -18.43 7.97
CA GLY A 139 -2.94 -18.03 8.73
C GLY A 139 -3.17 -16.52 8.79
N GLY A 140 -2.51 -15.75 7.93
CA GLY A 140 -2.75 -14.31 7.79
C GLY A 140 -3.83 -13.96 6.78
N GLU A 141 -4.18 -12.68 6.73
CA GLU A 141 -5.06 -12.11 5.70
C GLU A 141 -4.24 -11.40 4.62
N THR A 142 -4.66 -11.49 3.36
CA THR A 142 -4.01 -10.78 2.25
C THR A 142 -5.08 -10.19 1.33
N THR A 143 -4.89 -8.93 0.94
CA THR A 143 -5.75 -8.24 -0.01
C THR A 143 -5.13 -8.30 -1.41
N ASP A 144 -5.96 -8.59 -2.42
CA ASP A 144 -5.55 -8.46 -3.83
C ASP A 144 -5.91 -7.05 -4.31
N TRP A 145 -4.93 -6.37 -4.88
CA TRP A 145 -4.98 -4.97 -5.29
C TRP A 145 -4.99 -4.84 -6.81
N GLU A 146 -5.84 -3.96 -7.34
CA GLU A 146 -5.72 -3.46 -8.69
C GLU A 146 -4.78 -2.25 -8.70
N ILE A 147 -3.80 -2.25 -9.61
CA ILE A 147 -2.78 -1.19 -9.72
C ILE A 147 -2.92 -0.56 -11.12
N GLU A 148 -3.64 0.55 -11.19
CA GLU A 148 -4.06 1.17 -12.46
C GLU A 148 -3.14 2.33 -12.84
N PHE A 149 -2.44 2.21 -13.97
CA PHE A 149 -1.57 3.25 -14.50
C PHE A 149 -2.37 4.47 -14.94
N GLN A 150 -1.97 5.65 -14.47
CA GLN A 150 -2.64 6.91 -14.79
C GLN A 150 -1.85 7.71 -15.84
N ARG A 151 -0.54 7.89 -15.61
CA ARG A 151 0.37 8.55 -16.56
C ARG A 151 1.84 8.28 -16.21
N SER A 152 2.70 8.44 -17.21
CA SER A 152 4.15 8.58 -16.99
C SER A 152 4.45 10.00 -16.50
N GLU A 153 5.48 10.13 -15.69
CA GLU A 153 6.10 11.43 -15.41
C GLU A 153 7.03 11.88 -16.55
#